data_AF-A0A6J4NBC5-F1
#
_entry.id   AF-A0A6J4NBC5-F1
#
_cell.length_a   1.000
_cell.length_b   1.000
_cell.length_c   1.000
_cell.angle_alpha   90.00
_cell.angle_beta   90.00
_cell.angle_gamma   90.00
#
_symmetry.space_group_name_H-M   'P 1'
#
loop_
_entity.id
_entity.type
_entity.pdbx_description
1 polymer ?
#
loop_
_entity_poly.entity_id
_entity_poly.type
_entity_poly.pdbx_seq_one_letter_code
_entity_poly.pdbx_strand_id
1 'polypeptide(L)'
;WSTPGGTNRQIKAFATLDGRALVVGGGFGSAGGIDAAAVVEHDPATGFWTPYGSGIGWGARGVRQVEALAQSPSAGLWVGGTFTVAGGVPSCGLALWRGTTGRTP
;
A
#
# COMPACT_ATOMS: atom_id res chain seq x y z
N TRP A 1 9.10 -23.28 -0.14
CA TRP A 1 8.28 -22.20 0.42
C TRP A 1 9.09 -21.46 1.47
N SER A 2 9.10 -20.12 1.43
CA SER A 2 9.61 -19.26 2.52
C SER A 2 8.47 -18.38 3.03
N THR A 3 8.58 -17.90 4.27
CA THR A 3 7.55 -17.05 4.90
C THR A 3 8.14 -15.66 5.13
N PRO A 4 7.88 -14.68 4.24
CA PRO A 4 8.38 -13.31 4.38
C PRO A 4 7.74 -12.52 5.53
N GLY A 5 6.92 -13.17 6.36
CA GLY A 5 5.98 -12.53 7.26
C GLY A 5 4.61 -12.33 6.60
N GLY A 6 3.76 -11.51 7.21
CA GLY A 6 2.41 -11.27 6.71
C GLY A 6 1.72 -10.10 7.40
N THR A 7 0.45 -9.94 7.08
CA THR A 7 -0.43 -8.88 7.58
C THR A 7 -1.37 -9.42 8.65
N ASN A 8 -1.83 -8.58 9.56
CA ASN A 8 -2.78 -8.98 10.61
C ASN A 8 -4.24 -9.19 10.12
N ARG A 9 -4.52 -8.81 8.86
CA ARG A 9 -5.80 -9.03 8.16
C ARG A 9 -5.54 -9.35 6.70
N GLN A 10 -6.60 -9.46 5.89
CA GLN A 10 -6.50 -9.90 4.50
C GLN A 10 -5.72 -8.92 3.63
N ILE A 11 -4.83 -9.47 2.81
CA ILE A 11 -4.34 -8.86 1.59
C ILE A 11 -5.42 -9.03 0.52
N LYS A 12 -5.69 -7.96 -0.25
CA LYS A 12 -6.69 -7.95 -1.33
C LYS A 12 -6.08 -7.63 -2.69
N ALA A 13 -5.00 -6.88 -2.72
CA ALA A 13 -4.31 -6.49 -3.94
C ALA A 13 -2.80 -6.47 -3.72
N PHE A 14 -2.06 -6.72 -4.80
CA PHE A 14 -0.61 -6.53 -4.85
C PHE A 14 -0.20 -6.00 -6.22
N ALA A 15 0.89 -5.24 -6.26
CA ALA A 15 1.50 -4.76 -7.50
C ALA A 15 3.03 -4.76 -7.35
N THR A 16 3.75 -5.05 -8.43
CA THR A 16 5.21 -4.96 -8.42
C THR A 16 5.64 -3.53 -8.77
N LEU A 17 6.50 -2.94 -7.95
CA LEU A 17 7.14 -1.66 -8.17
C LEU A 17 8.52 -1.90 -8.78
N ASP A 18 8.72 -1.37 -9.99
CA ASP A 18 9.98 -1.40 -10.76
C ASP A 18 10.63 -2.79 -10.87
N GLY A 19 9.81 -3.84 -10.88
CA GLY A 19 10.27 -5.23 -10.95
C GLY A 19 10.97 -5.75 -9.69
N ARG A 20 11.16 -4.94 -8.65
CA ARG A 20 11.99 -5.26 -7.47
C ARG A 20 11.21 -5.40 -6.17
N ALA A 21 10.23 -4.53 -5.94
CA ALA A 21 9.51 -4.46 -4.67
C ALA A 21 8.05 -4.84 -4.87
N LEU A 22 7.43 -5.41 -3.84
CA LEU A 22 6.02 -5.76 -3.85
C LEU A 22 5.25 -4.74 -3.02
N VAL A 23 4.36 -3.98 -3.65
CA VAL A 23 3.39 -3.18 -2.91
C VAL A 23 2.17 -4.03 -2.63
N VAL A 24 1.75 -4.03 -1.38
CA VAL A 24 0.68 -4.88 -0.85
C VAL A 24 -0.42 -3.99 -0.28
N GLY A 25 -1.67 -4.25 -0.69
CA GLY A 25 -2.86 -3.52 -0.28
C GLY A 25 -3.91 -4.45 0.32
N GLY A 26 -4.63 -3.99 1.35
CA GLY A 26 -5.68 -4.79 1.96
C GLY A 26 -6.45 -4.06 3.06
N GLY A 27 -7.01 -4.82 4.00
CA GLY A 27 -7.77 -4.30 5.15
C GLY A 27 -6.99 -4.25 6.46
N PHE A 28 -5.66 -4.28 6.39
CA PHE A 28 -4.78 -4.49 7.55
C PHE A 28 -4.40 -3.21 8.29
N GLY A 29 -3.96 -3.41 9.54
CA GLY A 29 -3.39 -2.38 10.41
C GLY A 29 -1.91 -2.57 10.71
N SER A 30 -1.37 -3.75 10.41
CA SER A 30 0.05 -4.05 10.55
C SER A 30 0.51 -5.08 9.54
N ALA A 31 1.80 -5.03 9.19
CA ALA A 31 2.47 -5.98 8.30
C ALA A 31 3.90 -6.18 8.80
N GLY A 32 4.41 -7.41 8.84
CA GLY A 32 5.82 -7.65 9.23
C GLY A 32 6.23 -7.09 10.60
N GLY A 33 5.27 -6.92 11.52
CA GLY A 33 5.51 -6.35 12.86
C GLY A 33 5.48 -4.82 12.94
N ILE A 34 5.28 -4.10 11.83
CA ILE A 34 5.15 -2.63 11.80
C ILE A 34 3.69 -2.20 11.65
N ASP A 35 3.35 -1.04 12.20
CA ASP A 35 2.06 -0.39 11.96
C ASP A 35 1.98 0.12 10.52
N ALA A 36 0.86 -0.14 9.86
CA ALA A 36 0.63 0.27 8.49
C ALA A 36 -0.84 0.52 8.19
N ALA A 37 -1.11 1.61 7.48
CA ALA A 37 -2.45 2.00 7.08
C ALA A 37 -2.85 1.38 5.73
N ALA A 38 -3.01 0.04 5.74
CA ALA A 38 -3.53 -0.77 4.62
C ALA A 38 -2.69 -0.81 3.33
N VAL A 39 -1.53 -0.16 3.28
CA VAL A 39 -0.59 -0.21 2.14
C VAL A 39 0.86 -0.30 2.65
N VAL A 40 1.63 -1.26 2.15
CA VAL A 40 3.05 -1.46 2.49
C VAL A 40 3.86 -1.85 1.27
N GLU A 41 5.14 -1.51 1.27
CA GLU A 41 6.14 -2.07 0.38
C GLU A 41 6.85 -3.22 1.10
N HIS A 42 6.98 -4.36 0.45
CA HIS A 42 7.80 -5.48 0.88
C HIS A 42 8.96 -5.64 -0.10
N ASP A 43 10.18 -5.62 0.42
CA ASP A 43 11.37 -5.93 -0.35
C ASP A 43 11.70 -7.43 -0.20
N PRO A 44 11.49 -8.25 -1.24
CA PRO A 44 11.75 -9.68 -1.17
C PRO A 44 13.23 -10.04 -1.05
N ALA A 45 14.16 -9.13 -1.39
CA ALA A 45 15.60 -9.38 -1.26
C ALA A 45 16.07 -9.28 0.20
N THR A 46 15.47 -8.38 0.99
CA THR A 46 15.84 -8.14 2.39
C THR A 46 14.82 -8.69 3.39
N GLY A 47 13.59 -8.95 2.96
CA GLY A 47 12.46 -9.34 3.82
C GLY A 47 11.85 -8.17 4.60
N PHE A 48 12.27 -6.93 4.34
CA PHE A 48 11.78 -5.77 5.06
C PHE A 48 10.42 -5.30 4.56
N TRP A 49 9.58 -4.93 5.52
CA TRP A 49 8.29 -4.28 5.30
C TRP A 49 8.44 -2.79 5.63
N THR A 50 7.93 -1.93 4.76
CA THR A 50 7.94 -0.47 4.95
C THR A 50 6.54 0.08 4.76
N PRO A 51 6.03 0.97 5.65
CA PRO A 51 4.76 1.66 5.42
C PRO A 51 4.82 2.45 4.11
N TYR A 52 3.78 2.36 3.30
CA TYR A 52 3.74 3.11 2.04
C TYR A 52 3.25 4.54 2.28
N GLY A 53 4.18 5.41 2.68
CA GLY A 53 3.86 6.75 3.19
C GLY A 53 2.91 6.65 4.39
N SER A 54 1.93 7.56 4.46
CA SER A 54 0.88 7.51 5.50
C SER A 54 -0.26 6.53 5.19
N GLY A 55 -0.21 5.84 4.05
CA GLY A 55 -1.28 4.93 3.59
C GLY A 55 -2.62 5.62 3.34
N ILE A 56 -3.72 4.89 3.59
CA ILE A 56 -5.10 5.38 3.44
C ILE A 56 -5.80 5.60 4.79
N GLY A 57 -6.75 6.51 4.83
CA GLY A 57 -7.60 6.77 5.99
C GLY A 57 -8.81 5.85 6.06
N TRP A 58 -9.57 5.96 7.15
CA TRP A 58 -10.84 5.27 7.30
C TRP A 58 -11.87 5.82 6.30
N GLY A 59 -12.51 4.91 5.57
CA GLY A 59 -13.62 5.20 4.70
C GLY A 59 -14.97 5.21 5.41
N ALA A 60 -16.03 5.25 4.60
CA ALA A 60 -17.39 5.17 5.11
C ALA A 60 -17.60 3.90 5.97
N ARG A 61 -18.44 4.00 6.99
CA ARG A 61 -18.78 2.90 7.91
C ARG A 61 -17.59 2.33 8.70
N GLY A 62 -16.50 3.09 8.85
CA GLY A 62 -15.33 2.66 9.62
C GLY A 62 -14.50 1.58 8.94
N VAL A 63 -14.60 1.45 7.62
CA VAL A 63 -13.82 0.50 6.82
C VAL A 63 -12.65 1.21 6.18
N ARG A 64 -11.44 0.66 6.32
CA ARG A 64 -10.25 1.08 5.58
C ARG A 64 -9.77 -0.11 4.78
N GLN A 65 -9.87 -0.04 3.45
CA GLN A 65 -9.51 -1.17 2.61
C GLN A 65 -8.98 -0.72 1.25
N VAL A 66 -7.81 -1.23 0.88
CA VAL A 66 -7.35 -1.21 -0.51
C VAL A 66 -7.84 -2.48 -1.20
N GLU A 67 -8.39 -2.30 -2.39
CA GLU A 67 -9.03 -3.35 -3.19
C GLU A 67 -8.39 -3.47 -4.57
N ALA A 68 -7.75 -2.40 -5.04
CA ALA A 68 -7.02 -2.37 -6.30
C ALA A 68 -5.69 -1.62 -6.13
N LEU A 69 -4.66 -2.15 -6.78
CA LEU A 69 -3.36 -1.50 -6.96
C LEU A 69 -2.98 -1.58 -8.44
N ALA A 70 -2.50 -0.48 -9.01
CA ALA A 70 -1.99 -0.47 -10.38
C ALA A 70 -0.75 0.42 -10.49
N GLN A 71 0.37 -0.18 -10.84
CA GLN A 71 1.62 0.55 -11.10
C GLN A 71 1.59 1.15 -12.50
N SER A 72 1.84 2.45 -12.59
CA SER A 72 2.14 3.15 -13.84
C SER A 72 3.61 3.57 -13.81
N PRO A 73 4.45 3.14 -14.77
CA PRO A 73 5.86 3.50 -14.81
C PRO A 73 6.12 5.01 -14.84
N SER A 74 5.21 5.79 -15.43
CA SER A 74 5.35 7.24 -15.57
C SER A 74 4.54 8.05 -14.55
N ALA A 75 3.44 7.50 -14.04
CA ALA A 75 2.55 8.24 -13.14
C ALA A 75 2.72 7.89 -11.65
N GLY A 76 3.25 6.71 -11.33
CA GLY A 76 3.33 6.17 -9.98
C GLY A 76 2.29 5.06 -9.70
N LEU A 77 1.98 4.85 -8.42
CA LEU A 77 1.07 3.78 -7.99
C LEU A 77 -0.35 4.31 -7.77
N TRP A 78 -1.30 3.77 -8.51
CA TRP A 78 -2.72 3.98 -8.26
C TRP A 78 -3.22 3.05 -7.15
N VAL A 79 -3.99 3.62 -6.23
CA VAL A 79 -4.61 2.93 -5.09
C VAL A 79 -6.11 3.14 -5.16
N GLY A 80 -6.86 2.04 -5.26
CA GLY A 80 -8.33 2.04 -5.28
C GLY A 80 -8.92 1.26 -4.11
N GLY A 81 -10.06 1.69 -3.59
CA GLY A 81 -10.79 0.95 -2.56
C GLY A 81 -11.75 1.81 -1.73
N THR A 82 -11.92 1.45 -0.46
CA THR A 82 -12.81 2.12 0.48
C THR A 82 -11.99 2.96 1.48
N PHE A 83 -11.91 4.27 1.21
CA PHE A 83 -11.28 5.29 2.06
C PHE A 83 -11.75 6.70 1.67
N THR A 84 -11.60 7.68 2.55
CA THR A 84 -11.90 9.11 2.29
C THR A 84 -10.65 10.01 2.32
N VAL A 85 -9.50 9.46 2.70
CA VAL A 85 -8.22 10.17 2.81
C VAL A 85 -7.13 9.25 2.28
N ALA A 86 -6.16 9.80 1.56
CA ALA A 86 -4.94 9.09 1.16
C ALA A 86 -3.74 10.02 1.35
N GLY A 87 -2.66 9.52 1.97
CA GLY A 87 -1.47 10.34 2.24
C GLY A 87 -1.74 11.58 3.10
N GLY A 88 -2.80 11.58 3.92
CA GLY A 88 -3.23 12.74 4.72
C GLY A 88 -4.08 13.77 3.97
N VAL A 89 -4.37 13.56 2.68
CA VAL A 89 -5.16 14.48 1.85
C VAL A 89 -6.55 13.87 1.55
N PRO A 90 -7.64 14.65 1.53
CA PRO A 90 -8.95 14.17 1.09
C PRO A 90 -8.89 13.52 -0.29
N SER A 91 -9.31 12.27 -0.37
CA SER A 91 -9.29 11.44 -1.57
C SER A 91 -10.23 10.28 -1.37
N CYS A 92 -11.35 10.29 -2.10
CA CYS A 92 -12.42 9.31 -1.92
C CYS A 92 -12.23 8.14 -2.88
N GLY A 93 -11.74 7.02 -2.37
CA GLY A 93 -11.69 5.72 -3.04
C GLY A 93 -10.72 5.58 -4.22
N LEU A 94 -10.07 6.65 -4.67
CA LEU A 94 -9.01 6.62 -5.68
C LEU A 94 -7.91 7.63 -5.37
N ALA A 95 -6.67 7.14 -5.28
CA ALA A 95 -5.49 7.96 -5.02
C ALA A 95 -4.34 7.58 -5.96
N LEU A 96 -3.49 8.55 -6.28
CA LEU A 96 -2.22 8.33 -6.97
C LEU A 96 -1.08 8.67 -6.02
N TRP A 97 -0.21 7.69 -5.77
CA TRP A 97 1.03 7.89 -5.04
C TRP A 97 2.19 8.09 -6.02
N ARG A 98 2.96 9.16 -5.84
CA ARG A 98 4.13 9.52 -6.67
C ARG A 98 5.47 9.43 -5.94
N GLY A 99 5.47 8.94 -4.71
CA GLY A 99 6.64 8.96 -3.83
C GLY A 99 7.03 10.36 -3.38
N THR A 100 8.00 10.41 -2.48
CA THR A 100 8.78 11.62 -2.22
C THR A 100 9.75 11.78 -3.38
N THR A 101 9.87 12.99 -3.93
CA THR A 101 10.90 13.37 -4.92
C THR A 101 12.24 12.73 -4.54
N GLY A 102 12.72 11.77 -5.34
CA GLY A 102 13.97 11.02 -5.07
C GLY A 102 13.91 9.51 -5.34
N ARG A 103 12.72 8.91 -5.50
CA ARG A 103 12.57 7.59 -6.13
C ARG A 103 12.18 7.80 -7.59
N THR A 104 13.17 8.01 -8.46
CA THR A 104 12.94 7.90 -9.91
C THR A 104 12.62 6.45 -10.27
N PRO A 105 11.80 6.22 -11.31
CA PRO A 105 11.59 4.88 -11.86
C PRO A 105 12.91 4.22 -12.32
#